data_AF-A0A0D9WX56-F1
#
_entry.id   AF-A0A0D9WX56-F1
#
_cell.length_a   1.000
_cell.length_b   1.000
_cell.length_c   1.000
_cell.angle_alpha   90.00
_cell.angle_beta   90.00
_cell.angle_gamma   90.00
#
_symmetry.space_group_name_H-M   'P 1'
#
loop_
_entity.id
_entity.type
_entity.pdbx_description
1 polymer ?
#
loop_
_entity_poly.entity_id
_entity_poly.type
_entity_poly.pdbx_seq_one_letter_code
_entity_poly.pdbx_strand_id
1 'polypeptide(L)'
;MERRRKRESAISIADRFAALPDGVHAQIVSLLPYWDVIQLYAVCRAWRRLALHRAAAVVNIDLREFAMFGRFVPASVVLGHRSALRRIRCKVEELDLSYYAGDRCMNEEANAIINTVDTHNISITVSYGPGDFRTALARGMDKWDLDMPSMATDLQVQGCGHRAPVVYGDNLRVLDLYQLEIHDAPRLPSLRSLTLQSVKVAGKVPFAPGEWCPHLEELRLEHDCTVENRLLDIRLPLLKLLVMEEVHVESPLRDDADPYGRVAVDTPVLEELVVIGTTGFVVEFESFTLRAPVLRRLIWGEQYAERVVIDVGMPGSVTEGKIEFMSNGELDEMSRREIKYYRAQLMQMLRGILPDVPPSRIADVARPSMKVRTTTVVDEDTGETIPEERITCNLRHLISSHV
;
A
#
# COMPACT_ATOMS: atom_id res chain seq x y z
N MET A 1 29.45 28.42 69.20
CA MET A 1 29.26 29.19 67.96
C MET A 1 30.28 28.67 66.96
N GLU A 2 29.92 28.55 65.68
CA GLU A 2 30.83 28.30 64.55
C GLU A 2 31.33 26.85 64.39
N ARG A 3 31.12 26.10 63.30
CA ARG A 3 30.54 26.32 61.96
C ARG A 3 30.08 24.94 61.45
N ARG A 4 28.79 24.81 61.16
CA ARG A 4 28.27 23.86 60.16
C ARG A 4 28.98 24.14 58.84
N ARG A 5 30.08 23.45 58.53
CA ARG A 5 30.62 23.41 57.17
C ARG A 5 29.93 22.28 56.42
N LYS A 6 28.88 22.68 55.70
CA LYS A 6 28.29 22.06 54.52
C LYS A 6 29.16 20.93 53.95
N ARG A 7 28.72 19.69 54.13
CA ARG A 7 28.80 18.71 53.05
C ARG A 7 27.78 19.16 52.01
N GLU A 8 28.17 20.07 51.12
CA GLU A 8 27.54 20.12 49.81
C GLU A 8 27.96 18.83 49.11
N SER A 9 27.18 17.77 49.34
CA SER A 9 27.23 16.61 48.45
C SER A 9 26.93 17.17 47.08
N ALA A 10 27.89 17.10 46.17
CA ALA A 10 27.67 17.43 44.77
C ALA A 10 26.45 16.62 44.32
N ILE A 11 25.31 17.29 44.21
CA ILE A 11 24.08 16.68 43.71
C ILE A 11 24.44 16.15 42.35
N SER A 12 24.37 14.82 42.21
CA SER A 12 24.73 14.13 40.97
C SER A 12 23.95 14.77 39.83
N ILE A 13 24.53 14.81 38.62
CA ILE A 13 23.80 15.27 37.43
C ILE A 13 22.48 14.51 37.31
N ALA A 14 22.47 13.21 37.64
CA ALA A 14 21.25 12.38 37.68
C ALA A 14 20.20 12.90 38.68
N ASP A 15 20.62 13.40 39.84
CA ASP A 15 19.74 13.97 40.86
C ASP A 15 19.19 15.34 40.45
N ARG A 16 19.93 16.12 39.65
CA ARG A 16 19.46 17.41 39.10
C ARG A 16 18.43 17.21 37.99
N PHE A 17 18.66 16.24 37.10
CA PHE A 17 17.68 15.86 36.08
C PHE A 17 16.42 15.30 36.72
N ALA A 18 16.53 14.50 37.78
CA ALA A 18 15.38 14.00 38.53
C ALA A 18 14.55 15.09 39.23
N ALA A 19 15.11 16.28 39.44
CA ALA A 19 14.49 17.40 40.14
C ALA A 19 13.80 18.42 39.22
N LEU A 20 13.77 18.20 37.90
CA LEU A 20 13.01 19.06 36.99
C LEU A 20 11.50 18.91 37.25
N PRO A 21 10.68 19.93 36.90
CA PRO A 21 9.22 19.81 36.97
C PRO A 21 8.68 18.79 35.98
N ASP A 22 7.59 18.10 36.37
CA ASP A 22 6.94 17.06 35.55
C ASP A 22 6.62 17.51 34.12
N GLY A 23 6.19 18.78 33.95
CA GLY A 23 5.89 19.34 32.62
C GLY A 23 7.12 19.46 31.70
N VAL A 24 8.31 19.69 32.27
CA VAL A 24 9.57 19.73 31.52
C VAL A 24 10.02 18.32 31.17
N HIS A 25 9.85 17.36 32.08
CA HIS A 25 10.13 15.96 31.76
C HIS A 25 9.21 15.42 30.66
N ALA A 26 7.94 15.80 30.65
CA ALA A 26 7.00 15.42 29.58
C ALA A 26 7.44 15.99 28.21
N GLN A 27 7.88 17.25 28.16
CA GLN A 27 8.44 17.83 26.93
C GLN A 27 9.72 17.13 26.48
N ILE A 28 10.63 16.80 27.40
CA ILE A 28 11.84 16.04 27.07
C ILE A 28 11.47 14.66 26.50
N VAL A 29 10.51 13.95 27.11
CA VAL A 29 10.07 12.64 26.61
C VAL A 29 9.41 12.74 25.24
N SER A 30 8.60 13.77 24.98
CA SER A 30 7.99 13.96 23.65
C SER A 30 9.01 14.22 22.53
N LEU A 31 10.25 14.58 22.87
CA LEU A 31 11.32 14.86 21.93
C LEU A 31 12.28 13.67 21.73
N LEU A 32 12.13 12.59 22.50
CA LEU A 32 13.01 11.44 22.47
C LEU A 32 12.38 10.27 21.71
N PRO A 33 13.17 9.52 20.91
CA PRO A 33 12.74 8.22 20.40
C PRO A 33 12.26 7.32 21.53
N TYR A 34 11.23 6.50 21.26
CA TYR A 34 10.61 5.63 22.28
C TYR A 34 11.64 4.73 23.00
N TRP A 35 12.66 4.26 22.27
CA TRP A 35 13.76 3.48 22.83
C TRP A 35 14.53 4.22 23.93
N ASP A 36 14.87 5.50 23.70
CA ASP A 36 15.58 6.33 24.66
C ASP A 36 14.71 6.61 25.90
N VAL A 37 13.40 6.78 25.71
CA VAL A 37 12.43 6.91 26.80
C VAL A 37 12.40 5.65 27.67
N ILE A 38 12.43 4.46 27.07
CA ILE A 38 12.47 3.20 27.82
C ILE A 38 13.82 3.01 28.52
N GLN A 39 14.94 3.33 27.87
CA GLN A 39 16.25 3.25 28.51
C GLN A 39 16.34 4.17 29.74
N LEU A 40 15.88 5.42 29.61
CA LEU A 40 15.78 6.37 30.71
C LEU A 40 14.89 5.84 31.83
N TYR A 41 13.75 5.23 31.49
CA TYR A 41 12.85 4.59 32.46
C TYR A 41 13.53 3.40 33.17
N ALA A 42 14.24 2.53 32.45
CA ALA A 42 14.90 1.36 33.03
C ALA A 42 16.02 1.77 34.00
N VAL A 43 16.84 2.75 33.61
CA VAL A 43 18.05 3.14 34.35
C VAL A 43 17.74 4.13 35.48
N CYS A 44 16.76 5.03 35.33
CA CYS A 44 16.52 6.09 36.32
C CYS A 44 15.23 5.91 37.12
N ARG A 45 15.39 5.69 38.44
CA ARG A 45 14.25 5.49 39.37
C ARG A 45 13.31 6.70 39.45
N ALA A 46 13.81 7.92 39.24
CA ALA A 46 12.99 9.13 39.22
C ALA A 46 12.00 9.13 38.05
N TRP A 47 12.47 8.76 36.85
CA TRP A 47 11.65 8.68 35.64
C TRP A 47 10.63 7.55 35.70
N ARG A 48 10.93 6.46 36.42
CA ARG A 48 9.94 5.40 36.71
C ARG A 48 8.70 5.89 37.45
N ARG A 49 8.86 6.89 38.33
CA ARG A 49 7.74 7.45 39.10
C ARG A 49 6.83 8.32 38.23
N LEU A 50 7.42 9.01 37.25
CA LEU A 50 6.71 9.95 36.38
C LEU A 50 5.91 9.25 35.27
N ALA A 51 6.18 7.97 35.03
CA ALA A 51 5.46 7.14 34.06
C ALA A 51 5.32 7.79 32.66
N LEU A 52 6.29 8.61 32.26
CA LEU A 52 6.20 9.50 31.09
C LEU A 52 6.13 8.76 29.76
N HIS A 53 6.51 7.48 29.71
CA HIS A 53 6.21 6.59 28.58
C HIS A 53 4.70 6.53 28.26
N ARG A 54 3.83 6.89 29.20
CA ARG A 54 2.37 6.99 29.01
C ARG A 54 1.91 8.24 28.26
N ALA A 55 2.79 9.23 28.08
CA ALA A 55 2.50 10.47 27.38
C ALA A 55 3.05 10.47 25.93
N ALA A 56 3.69 9.38 25.49
CA ALA A 56 4.17 9.24 24.13
C ALA A 56 2.97 9.02 23.19
N ALA A 57 2.78 9.94 22.24
CA ALA A 57 1.75 9.84 21.21
C ALA A 57 2.07 8.73 20.18
N VAL A 58 3.36 8.47 19.94
CA VAL A 58 3.85 7.43 19.03
C VAL A 58 4.69 6.43 19.81
N VAL A 59 4.41 5.15 19.64
CA VAL A 59 5.16 4.04 20.23
C VAL A 59 5.79 3.24 19.10
N ASN A 60 7.10 3.37 18.92
CA ASN A 60 7.88 2.59 17.95
C ASN A 60 8.70 1.53 18.69
N ILE A 61 8.45 0.25 18.38
CA ILE A 61 9.09 -0.89 19.01
C ILE A 61 9.65 -1.82 17.93
N ASP A 62 10.97 -1.95 17.90
CA ASP A 62 11.65 -2.98 17.12
C ASP A 62 11.95 -4.21 18.00
N LEU A 63 11.21 -5.30 17.81
CA LEU A 63 11.44 -6.57 18.51
C LEU A 63 12.71 -7.29 18.02
N ARG A 64 13.20 -6.98 16.81
CA ARG A 64 14.44 -7.56 16.25
C ARG A 64 15.63 -7.11 17.07
N GLU A 65 15.60 -5.86 17.52
CA GLU A 65 16.58 -5.30 18.44
C GLU A 65 16.69 -6.15 19.72
N PHE A 66 15.60 -6.70 20.26
CA PHE A 66 15.68 -7.55 21.46
C PHE A 66 16.39 -8.88 21.21
N ALA A 67 16.27 -9.46 20.02
CA ALA A 67 17.01 -10.67 19.67
C ALA A 67 18.49 -10.38 19.40
N MET A 68 18.79 -9.29 18.67
CA MET A 68 20.17 -8.90 18.39
C MET A 68 20.89 -8.45 19.66
N PHE A 69 20.23 -7.62 20.46
CA PHE A 69 20.77 -7.08 21.69
C PHE A 69 20.56 -7.97 22.91
N GLY A 70 19.78 -9.06 22.87
CA GLY A 70 19.73 -10.03 23.97
C GLY A 70 21.12 -10.61 24.32
N ARG A 71 22.09 -10.49 23.42
CA ARG A 71 23.52 -10.79 23.64
C ARG A 71 24.36 -9.61 24.16
N PHE A 72 23.91 -8.36 24.00
CA PHE A 72 24.71 -7.14 24.26
C PHE A 72 24.07 -6.12 25.23
N VAL A 73 22.76 -6.22 25.50
CA VAL A 73 21.99 -5.33 26.38
C VAL A 73 21.73 -6.03 27.72
N PRO A 74 21.91 -5.35 28.87
CA PRO A 74 21.68 -5.94 30.17
C PRO A 74 20.26 -6.48 30.34
N ALA A 75 20.12 -7.67 30.92
CA ALA A 75 18.82 -8.32 31.18
C ALA A 75 17.81 -7.42 31.94
N SER A 76 18.30 -6.46 32.74
CA SER A 76 17.49 -5.48 33.45
C SER A 76 16.78 -4.48 32.53
N VAL A 77 17.36 -4.13 31.39
CA VAL A 77 16.76 -3.24 30.38
C VAL A 77 15.64 -3.98 29.65
N VAL A 78 15.86 -5.24 29.26
CA VAL A 78 14.84 -6.10 28.64
C VAL A 78 13.65 -6.33 29.57
N LEU A 79 13.91 -6.65 30.85
CA LEU A 79 12.86 -6.81 31.87
C LEU A 79 12.14 -5.48 32.17
N GLY A 80 12.88 -4.36 32.18
CA GLY A 80 12.34 -3.02 32.31
C GLY A 80 11.40 -2.65 31.16
N HIS A 81 11.76 -3.00 29.93
CA HIS A 81 10.95 -2.81 28.73
C HIS A 81 9.68 -3.65 28.78
N ARG A 82 9.77 -4.96 29.01
CA ARG A 82 8.59 -5.84 29.17
C ARG A 82 7.66 -5.36 30.29
N SER A 83 8.23 -4.84 31.37
CA SER A 83 7.45 -4.26 32.48
C SER A 83 6.81 -2.92 32.13
N ALA A 84 7.46 -2.11 31.27
CA ALA A 84 6.90 -0.87 30.76
C ALA A 84 5.76 -1.18 29.78
N LEU A 85 5.98 -2.04 28.79
CA LEU A 85 4.98 -2.52 27.82
C LEU A 85 3.72 -3.08 28.50
N ARG A 86 3.88 -3.98 29.48
CA ARG A 86 2.74 -4.51 30.28
C ARG A 86 1.97 -3.45 31.07
N ARG A 87 2.53 -2.25 31.22
CA ARG A 87 1.92 -1.11 31.93
C ARG A 87 1.47 0.00 30.99
N ILE A 88 1.64 -0.17 29.67
CA ILE A 88 1.05 0.68 28.63
C ILE A 88 -0.43 0.35 28.56
N ARG A 89 -1.19 0.88 29.53
CA ARG A 89 -2.63 1.06 29.37
C ARG A 89 -2.88 2.53 29.04
N CYS A 90 -2.12 3.07 28.10
CA CYS A 90 -2.30 4.44 27.66
C CYS A 90 -2.83 4.43 26.24
N LYS A 91 -3.64 5.44 25.96
CA LYS A 91 -4.08 5.78 24.62
C LYS A 91 -2.86 6.28 23.85
N VAL A 92 -2.58 5.65 22.73
CA VAL A 92 -1.50 6.02 21.81
C VAL A 92 -2.16 6.42 20.48
N GLU A 93 -1.58 7.38 19.77
CA GLU A 93 -2.06 7.77 18.45
C GLU A 93 -1.60 6.76 17.40
N GLU A 94 -0.34 6.32 17.48
CA GLU A 94 0.29 5.40 16.53
C GLU A 94 1.19 4.37 17.20
N LEU A 95 1.04 3.09 16.81
CA LEU A 95 1.90 1.99 17.20
C LEU A 95 2.67 1.47 15.97
N ASP A 96 3.99 1.57 15.98
CA ASP A 96 4.86 1.00 14.95
C ASP A 96 5.64 -0.19 15.52
N LEU A 97 5.54 -1.33 14.85
CA LEU A 97 6.12 -2.60 15.29
C LEU A 97 6.99 -3.21 14.20
N SER A 98 8.24 -3.50 14.54
CA SER A 98 9.16 -4.20 13.64
C SER A 98 9.58 -5.55 14.22
N TYR A 99 9.43 -6.66 13.50
CA TYR A 99 9.81 -8.00 14.01
C TYR A 99 10.05 -9.05 12.93
N TYR A 100 10.58 -10.21 13.32
CA TYR A 100 10.70 -11.37 12.43
C TYR A 100 9.42 -12.20 12.48
N ALA A 101 8.60 -12.18 11.41
CA ALA A 101 7.29 -12.87 11.41
C ALA A 101 7.40 -14.39 11.65
N GLY A 102 8.48 -15.01 11.15
CA GLY A 102 8.76 -16.44 11.36
C GLY A 102 9.19 -16.79 12.79
N ASP A 103 9.54 -15.81 13.63
CA ASP A 103 9.82 -16.03 15.04
C ASP A 103 8.50 -16.00 15.83
N ARG A 104 8.03 -17.19 16.20
CA ARG A 104 6.81 -17.37 16.98
C ARG A 104 6.81 -16.57 18.29
N CYS A 105 7.94 -16.45 18.98
CA CYS A 105 7.99 -15.71 20.24
C CYS A 105 7.81 -14.20 20.00
N MET A 106 8.38 -13.66 18.93
CA MET A 106 8.18 -12.26 18.57
C MET A 106 6.76 -12.01 18.11
N ASN A 107 6.17 -12.93 17.34
CA ASN A 107 4.78 -12.82 16.91
C ASN A 107 3.80 -12.81 18.12
N GLU A 108 3.99 -13.71 19.07
CA GLU A 108 3.19 -13.76 20.31
C GLU A 108 3.37 -12.47 21.15
N GLU A 109 4.58 -11.93 21.24
CA GLU A 109 4.83 -10.66 21.94
C GLU A 109 4.23 -9.45 21.19
N ALA A 110 4.34 -9.41 19.86
CA ALA A 110 3.73 -8.36 19.04
C ALA A 110 2.21 -8.32 19.22
N ASN A 111 1.54 -9.48 19.13
CA ASN A 111 0.11 -9.61 19.39
C ASN A 111 -0.25 -9.21 20.83
N ALA A 112 0.59 -9.55 21.82
CA ALA A 112 0.37 -9.10 23.19
C ALA A 112 0.47 -7.57 23.33
N ILE A 113 1.40 -6.92 22.62
CA ILE A 113 1.54 -5.46 22.59
C ILE A 113 0.32 -4.83 21.92
N ILE A 114 -0.04 -5.27 20.71
CA ILE A 114 -1.20 -4.78 19.95
C ILE A 114 -2.48 -4.83 20.80
N ASN A 115 -2.72 -5.95 21.49
CA ASN A 115 -3.89 -6.12 22.35
C ASN A 115 -3.87 -5.28 23.63
N THR A 116 -2.70 -4.79 24.04
CA THR A 116 -2.54 -4.01 25.28
C THR A 116 -2.63 -2.50 25.02
N VAL A 117 -2.22 -2.06 23.82
CA VAL A 117 -2.21 -0.66 23.42
C VAL A 117 -3.59 -0.23 22.91
N ASP A 118 -4.10 0.88 23.43
CA ASP A 118 -5.32 1.51 22.93
C ASP A 118 -4.94 2.51 21.83
N THR A 119 -4.90 2.05 20.57
CA THR A 119 -4.49 2.85 19.39
C THR A 119 -5.48 2.69 18.23
N HIS A 120 -5.53 3.71 17.37
CA HIS A 120 -6.31 3.71 16.14
C HIS A 120 -5.47 3.27 14.94
N ASN A 121 -4.17 3.61 14.96
CA ASN A 121 -3.24 3.37 13.87
C ASN A 121 -2.16 2.38 14.29
N ILE A 122 -1.97 1.34 13.47
CA ILE A 122 -0.95 0.32 13.67
C ILE A 122 -0.15 0.12 12.39
N SER A 123 1.17 0.28 12.48
CA SER A 123 2.14 -0.05 11.44
C SER A 123 2.93 -1.29 11.86
N ILE A 124 3.07 -2.25 10.95
CA ILE A 124 3.82 -3.48 11.17
C ILE A 124 4.80 -3.70 10.02
N THR A 125 6.09 -3.75 10.35
CA THR A 125 7.15 -4.12 9.42
C THR A 125 7.73 -5.47 9.79
N VAL A 126 7.56 -6.46 8.92
CA VAL A 126 8.15 -7.79 9.11
C VAL A 126 9.38 -8.00 8.23
N SER A 127 10.32 -8.78 8.73
CA SER A 127 11.54 -9.14 8.00
C SER A 127 11.85 -10.63 8.14
N TYR A 128 12.70 -11.16 7.26
CA TYR A 128 13.31 -12.46 7.46
C TYR A 128 14.35 -12.43 8.57
N GLY A 129 14.34 -13.45 9.43
CA GLY A 129 15.36 -13.65 10.46
C GLY A 129 16.74 -14.01 9.86
N PRO A 130 17.82 -13.79 10.62
CA PRO A 130 19.17 -14.16 10.18
C PRO A 130 19.28 -15.69 9.97
N GLY A 131 19.53 -16.09 8.72
CA GLY A 131 19.69 -17.50 8.33
C GLY A 131 18.45 -18.19 7.74
N ASP A 132 17.32 -17.48 7.62
CA ASP A 132 16.02 -18.11 7.38
C ASP A 132 15.42 -17.93 5.98
N PHE A 133 16.01 -17.14 5.07
CA PHE A 133 15.40 -16.89 3.75
C PHE A 133 15.08 -18.17 2.95
N ARG A 134 16.02 -19.14 2.93
CA ARG A 134 15.82 -20.41 2.22
C ARG A 134 15.00 -21.44 3.00
N THR A 135 14.87 -21.28 4.32
CA THR A 135 14.21 -22.26 5.19
C THR A 135 12.75 -21.88 5.49
N ALA A 136 12.46 -20.57 5.60
CA ALA A 136 11.12 -20.02 5.78
C ALA A 136 10.22 -20.32 4.58
N LEU A 137 10.73 -20.05 3.36
CA LEU A 137 10.05 -20.36 2.10
C LEU A 137 9.72 -21.85 1.93
N ALA A 138 10.58 -22.73 2.46
CA ALA A 138 10.44 -24.18 2.35
C ALA A 138 9.51 -24.81 3.40
N ARG A 139 9.16 -24.10 4.48
CA ARG A 139 8.42 -24.67 5.63
C ARG A 139 7.00 -24.16 5.80
N GLY A 140 6.53 -23.22 4.98
CA GLY A 140 5.18 -22.64 5.15
C GLY A 140 5.00 -21.97 6.51
N MET A 141 6.08 -21.45 7.09
CA MET A 141 6.13 -20.81 8.41
C MET A 141 5.58 -19.38 8.40
N ASP A 142 5.04 -18.92 7.29
CA ASP A 142 4.54 -17.55 7.10
C ASP A 142 3.03 -17.40 7.36
N LYS A 143 2.37 -18.39 7.99
CA LYS A 143 0.99 -18.16 8.46
C LYS A 143 1.05 -17.54 9.85
N TRP A 144 0.61 -16.31 9.93
CA TRP A 144 0.46 -15.58 11.18
C TRP A 144 -0.83 -14.78 11.16
N ASP A 145 -1.36 -14.59 12.36
CA ASP A 145 -2.67 -14.04 12.60
C ASP A 145 -2.51 -12.75 13.40
N LEU A 146 -3.37 -11.77 13.11
CA LEU A 146 -3.43 -10.48 13.78
C LEU A 146 -4.81 -10.27 14.37
N ASP A 147 -4.88 -10.24 15.70
CA ASP A 147 -6.08 -9.87 16.42
C ASP A 147 -6.08 -8.35 16.66
N MET A 148 -6.91 -7.63 15.92
CA MET A 148 -6.97 -6.18 16.00
C MET A 148 -7.83 -5.73 17.18
N PRO A 149 -7.36 -4.76 17.98
CA PRO A 149 -8.13 -4.23 19.08
C PRO A 149 -9.34 -3.47 18.55
N SER A 150 -10.41 -3.39 19.35
CA SER A 150 -11.67 -2.76 18.93
C SER A 150 -11.56 -1.28 18.55
N MET A 151 -10.50 -0.58 18.96
CA MET A 151 -10.29 0.83 18.61
C MET A 151 -9.43 1.01 17.35
N ALA A 152 -8.77 -0.05 16.86
CA ALA A 152 -7.96 0.04 15.65
C ALA A 152 -8.85 0.21 14.43
N THR A 153 -8.55 1.27 13.67
CA THR A 153 -9.24 1.63 12.43
C THR A 153 -8.32 1.54 11.22
N ASP A 154 -7.00 1.66 11.43
CA ASP A 154 -6.02 1.77 10.37
C ASP A 154 -4.87 0.77 10.62
N LEU A 155 -4.58 -0.06 9.62
CA LEU A 155 -3.52 -1.07 9.68
C LEU A 155 -2.65 -0.99 8.43
N GLN A 156 -1.36 -0.82 8.63
CA GLN A 156 -0.34 -0.95 7.61
C GLN A 156 0.54 -2.16 7.90
N VAL A 157 0.75 -3.03 6.91
CA VAL A 157 1.65 -4.19 7.02
C VAL A 157 2.60 -4.21 5.84
N GLN A 158 3.90 -4.18 6.12
CA GLN A 158 4.96 -4.34 5.14
C GLN A 158 5.75 -5.62 5.41
N GLY A 159 6.00 -6.42 4.36
CA GLY A 159 6.81 -7.61 4.53
C GLY A 159 7.28 -8.21 3.22
N CYS A 160 8.49 -7.87 2.78
CA CYS A 160 9.08 -8.26 1.50
C CYS A 160 8.99 -9.77 1.20
N GLY A 161 8.02 -10.19 0.39
CA GLY A 161 7.78 -11.58 0.00
C GLY A 161 7.20 -12.47 1.09
N HIS A 162 6.74 -11.91 2.22
CA HIS A 162 6.04 -12.66 3.26
C HIS A 162 4.58 -12.86 2.89
N ARG A 163 3.96 -13.94 3.39
CA ARG A 163 2.50 -14.09 3.31
C ARG A 163 1.81 -13.03 4.16
N ALA A 164 0.75 -12.45 3.62
CA ALA A 164 -0.12 -11.50 4.31
C ALA A 164 -0.77 -12.17 5.54
N PRO A 165 -0.86 -11.47 6.68
CA PRO A 165 -1.48 -12.01 7.88
C PRO A 165 -2.97 -12.24 7.69
N VAL A 166 -3.53 -13.18 8.46
CA VAL A 166 -4.99 -13.24 8.64
C VAL A 166 -5.37 -12.20 9.67
N VAL A 167 -6.09 -11.16 9.24
CA VAL A 167 -6.50 -10.05 10.10
C VAL A 167 -7.90 -10.31 10.63
N TYR A 168 -8.06 -10.31 11.96
CA TYR A 168 -9.34 -10.38 12.65
C TYR A 168 -9.64 -9.03 13.29
N GLY A 169 -10.69 -8.36 12.83
CA GLY A 169 -11.08 -7.06 13.37
C GLY A 169 -12.33 -6.50 12.71
N ASP A 170 -13.32 -6.13 13.54
CA ASP A 170 -14.61 -5.67 13.04
C ASP A 170 -14.64 -4.16 12.74
N ASN A 171 -13.69 -3.39 13.25
CA ASN A 171 -13.70 -1.91 13.14
C ASN A 171 -12.68 -1.35 12.15
N LEU A 172 -11.88 -2.21 11.53
CA LEU A 172 -10.86 -1.78 10.57
C LEU A 172 -11.52 -1.09 9.37
N ARG A 173 -11.05 0.11 9.06
CA ARG A 173 -11.52 0.99 7.97
C ARG A 173 -10.50 1.12 6.85
N VAL A 174 -9.21 1.14 7.19
CA VAL A 174 -8.11 1.28 6.25
C VAL A 174 -7.14 0.12 6.43
N LEU A 175 -6.77 -0.51 5.33
CA LEU A 175 -5.78 -1.58 5.29
C LEU A 175 -4.82 -1.34 4.14
N ASP A 176 -3.54 -1.22 4.47
CA ASP A 176 -2.48 -1.06 3.49
C ASP A 176 -1.48 -2.22 3.60
N LEU A 177 -1.29 -2.95 2.50
CA LEU A 177 -0.42 -4.12 2.42
C LEU A 177 0.71 -3.85 1.42
N TYR A 178 1.96 -4.00 1.87
CA TYR A 178 3.15 -3.67 1.10
C TYR A 178 4.07 -4.88 0.94
N GLN A 179 4.35 -5.24 -0.31
CA GLN A 179 5.31 -6.28 -0.70
C GLN A 179 4.96 -7.69 -0.17
N LEU A 180 3.68 -7.99 0.04
CA LEU A 180 3.18 -9.23 0.65
C LEU A 180 2.53 -10.18 -0.36
N GLU A 181 2.31 -11.44 0.03
CA GLU A 181 1.55 -12.43 -0.73
C GLU A 181 0.22 -12.78 -0.07
N ILE A 182 -0.91 -12.54 -0.75
CA ILE A 182 -2.25 -12.92 -0.30
C ILE A 182 -2.54 -14.37 -0.72
N HIS A 183 -2.70 -15.24 0.27
CA HIS A 183 -2.96 -16.68 0.08
C HIS A 183 -4.35 -17.12 0.55
N ASP A 184 -5.09 -16.24 1.22
CA ASP A 184 -6.47 -16.45 1.66
C ASP A 184 -7.27 -15.16 1.45
N ALA A 185 -8.58 -15.29 1.30
CA ALA A 185 -9.49 -14.15 1.21
C ALA A 185 -9.64 -13.45 2.58
N PRO A 186 -9.19 -12.20 2.75
CA PRO A 186 -9.48 -11.42 3.96
C PRO A 186 -10.99 -11.21 4.10
N ARG A 187 -11.50 -11.14 5.34
CA ARG A 187 -12.92 -10.88 5.62
C ARG A 187 -13.04 -9.70 6.57
N LEU A 188 -13.12 -8.51 6.00
CA LEU A 188 -13.08 -7.24 6.74
C LEU A 188 -14.34 -6.44 6.42
N PRO A 189 -15.45 -6.70 7.15
CA PRO A 189 -16.77 -6.16 6.80
C PRO A 189 -16.86 -4.65 6.91
N SER A 190 -16.04 -4.01 7.74
CA SER A 190 -16.04 -2.55 7.93
C SER A 190 -15.07 -1.79 7.04
N LEU A 191 -14.25 -2.49 6.25
CA LEU A 191 -13.18 -1.89 5.46
C LEU A 191 -13.74 -0.96 4.39
N ARG A 192 -13.16 0.24 4.30
CA ARG A 192 -13.53 1.32 3.37
C ARG A 192 -12.42 1.63 2.38
N SER A 193 -11.16 1.48 2.78
CA SER A 193 -9.99 1.67 1.92
C SER A 193 -9.06 0.47 1.99
N LEU A 194 -8.62 -0.01 0.83
CA LEU A 194 -7.64 -1.08 0.67
C LEU A 194 -6.57 -0.66 -0.32
N THR A 195 -5.33 -0.59 0.15
CA THR A 195 -4.15 -0.38 -0.70
C THR A 195 -3.32 -1.65 -0.74
N LEU A 196 -3.05 -2.15 -1.93
CA LEU A 196 -2.13 -3.25 -2.19
C LEU A 196 -0.97 -2.66 -2.99
N GLN A 197 0.24 -2.67 -2.43
CA GLN A 197 1.43 -2.18 -3.11
C GLN A 197 2.45 -3.31 -3.28
N SER A 198 2.84 -3.62 -4.53
CA SER A 198 3.73 -4.76 -4.84
C SER A 198 3.26 -6.08 -4.24
N VAL A 199 1.94 -6.28 -4.20
CA VAL A 199 1.31 -7.45 -3.58
C VAL A 199 1.03 -8.51 -4.63
N LYS A 200 1.27 -9.77 -4.26
CA LYS A 200 0.94 -10.94 -5.07
C LYS A 200 -0.28 -11.66 -4.52
N VAL A 201 -1.34 -11.79 -5.31
CA VAL A 201 -2.52 -12.60 -4.98
C VAL A 201 -2.37 -13.97 -5.61
N ALA A 202 -2.24 -14.99 -4.76
CA ALA A 202 -2.00 -16.36 -5.19
C ALA A 202 -3.19 -16.94 -5.97
N GLY A 203 -2.92 -17.75 -7.00
CA GLY A 203 -3.96 -18.09 -8.00
C GLY A 203 -5.12 -18.96 -7.52
N LYS A 204 -4.95 -19.63 -6.38
CA LYS A 204 -6.03 -20.36 -5.69
C LYS A 204 -7.05 -19.43 -5.01
N VAL A 205 -6.71 -18.15 -4.82
CA VAL A 205 -7.55 -17.17 -4.15
C VAL A 205 -8.35 -16.43 -5.22
N PRO A 206 -9.68 -16.53 -5.24
CA PRO A 206 -10.48 -15.70 -6.12
C PRO A 206 -10.34 -14.24 -5.65
N PHE A 207 -9.87 -13.36 -6.53
CA PHE A 207 -9.87 -11.93 -6.26
C PHE A 207 -11.31 -11.41 -6.42
N ALA A 208 -12.07 -11.52 -5.33
CA ALA A 208 -13.47 -11.10 -5.24
C ALA A 208 -13.61 -10.11 -4.08
N PRO A 209 -13.14 -8.87 -4.23
CA PRO A 209 -13.06 -7.92 -3.12
C PRO A 209 -14.43 -7.60 -2.50
N GLY A 210 -15.53 -7.81 -3.23
CA GLY A 210 -16.88 -7.68 -2.67
C GLY A 210 -17.24 -8.76 -1.65
N GLU A 211 -16.66 -9.96 -1.76
CA GLU A 211 -16.78 -10.99 -0.72
C GLU A 211 -15.84 -10.72 0.45
N TRP A 212 -14.70 -10.08 0.18
CA TRP A 212 -13.69 -9.79 1.19
C TRP A 212 -14.10 -8.60 2.07
N CYS A 213 -14.53 -7.53 1.41
CA CYS A 213 -14.68 -6.18 1.93
C CYS A 213 -15.94 -5.54 1.32
N PRO A 214 -17.16 -5.93 1.77
CA PRO A 214 -18.41 -5.54 1.12
C PRO A 214 -18.71 -4.03 1.15
N HIS A 215 -18.06 -3.27 2.05
CA HIS A 215 -18.24 -1.82 2.18
C HIS A 215 -17.08 -1.00 1.60
N LEU A 216 -16.25 -1.60 0.76
CA LEU A 216 -15.07 -0.94 0.21
C LEU A 216 -15.47 0.22 -0.71
N GLU A 217 -14.90 1.40 -0.43
CA GLU A 217 -15.10 2.65 -1.18
C GLU A 217 -13.88 3.01 -2.02
N GLU A 218 -12.68 2.59 -1.60
CA GLU A 218 -11.42 2.86 -2.28
C GLU A 218 -10.60 1.57 -2.42
N LEU A 219 -10.16 1.29 -3.64
CA LEU A 219 -9.27 0.17 -3.95
C LEU A 219 -8.09 0.67 -4.76
N ARG A 220 -6.89 0.43 -4.25
CA ARG A 220 -5.62 0.80 -4.90
C ARG A 220 -4.77 -0.45 -5.07
N LEU A 221 -4.40 -0.72 -6.31
CA LEU A 221 -3.41 -1.73 -6.70
C LEU A 221 -2.24 -0.95 -7.30
N GLU A 222 -1.12 -0.88 -6.61
CA GLU A 222 -0.02 0.02 -6.95
C GLU A 222 1.33 -0.74 -7.01
N HIS A 223 2.28 -0.22 -7.79
CA HIS A 223 3.67 -0.68 -7.90
C HIS A 223 3.84 -2.21 -8.07
N ASP A 224 3.65 -2.75 -9.27
CA ASP A 224 3.81 -4.18 -9.61
C ASP A 224 2.94 -5.15 -8.78
N CYS A 225 1.62 -4.95 -8.78
CA CYS A 225 0.70 -5.92 -8.18
C CYS A 225 0.39 -7.08 -9.12
N THR A 226 0.49 -8.33 -8.64
CA THR A 226 0.24 -9.52 -9.47
C THR A 226 -0.93 -10.33 -8.96
N VAL A 227 -1.93 -10.57 -9.81
CA VAL A 227 -3.05 -11.48 -9.56
C VAL A 227 -2.85 -12.73 -10.40
N GLU A 228 -2.49 -13.85 -9.78
CA GLU A 228 -2.28 -15.15 -10.46
C GLU A 228 -3.62 -15.83 -10.83
N ASN A 229 -4.58 -15.07 -11.33
CA ASN A 229 -5.85 -15.58 -11.80
C ASN A 229 -6.06 -15.11 -13.24
N ARG A 230 -6.72 -15.93 -14.07
CA ARG A 230 -7.08 -15.53 -15.44
C ARG A 230 -8.08 -14.36 -15.46
N LEU A 231 -8.82 -14.15 -14.37
CA LEU A 231 -9.82 -13.09 -14.26
C LEU A 231 -9.61 -12.28 -12.98
N LEU A 232 -9.49 -10.96 -13.16
CA LEU A 232 -9.63 -9.96 -12.12
C LEU A 232 -11.06 -9.39 -12.18
N ASP A 233 -11.93 -9.81 -11.26
CA ASP A 233 -13.35 -9.42 -11.23
C ASP A 233 -13.63 -8.46 -10.06
N ILE A 234 -13.78 -7.18 -10.37
CA ILE A 234 -14.01 -6.10 -9.40
C ILE A 234 -15.49 -5.72 -9.45
N ARG A 235 -16.28 -6.36 -8.58
CA ARG A 235 -17.71 -6.02 -8.38
C ARG A 235 -17.93 -5.51 -6.96
N LEU A 236 -17.88 -4.19 -6.84
CA LEU A 236 -17.97 -3.50 -5.56
C LEU A 236 -19.07 -2.43 -5.63
N PRO A 237 -20.21 -2.65 -4.96
CA PRO A 237 -21.37 -1.77 -5.10
C PRO A 237 -21.16 -0.37 -4.53
N LEU A 238 -20.15 -0.18 -3.66
CA LEU A 238 -19.85 1.07 -2.98
C LEU A 238 -18.51 1.71 -3.43
N LEU A 239 -17.81 1.10 -4.39
CA LEU A 239 -16.49 1.58 -4.82
C LEU A 239 -16.60 2.89 -5.58
N LYS A 240 -15.92 3.93 -5.08
CA LYS A 240 -15.86 5.29 -5.65
C LYS A 240 -14.54 5.55 -6.36
N LEU A 241 -13.45 4.93 -5.91
CA LEU A 241 -12.11 5.10 -6.47
C LEU A 241 -11.47 3.74 -6.75
N LEU A 242 -11.01 3.56 -7.99
CA LEU A 242 -10.17 2.43 -8.39
C LEU A 242 -8.87 2.94 -9.01
N VAL A 243 -7.74 2.56 -8.40
CA VAL A 243 -6.39 2.79 -8.94
C VAL A 243 -5.77 1.45 -9.29
N MET A 244 -5.26 1.33 -10.51
CA MET A 244 -4.54 0.20 -11.05
C MET A 244 -3.24 0.72 -11.69
N GLU A 245 -2.16 0.68 -10.93
CA GLU A 245 -0.82 1.03 -11.39
C GLU A 245 0.03 -0.24 -11.45
N GLU A 246 0.52 -0.57 -12.65
CA GLU A 246 1.38 -1.74 -12.91
C GLU A 246 0.74 -3.05 -12.41
N VAL A 247 -0.51 -3.30 -12.83
CA VAL A 247 -1.25 -4.49 -12.40
C VAL A 247 -1.12 -5.61 -13.41
N HIS A 248 -0.60 -6.75 -12.97
CA HIS A 248 -0.45 -7.98 -13.72
C HIS A 248 -1.59 -8.94 -13.42
N VAL A 249 -2.20 -9.51 -14.46
CA VAL A 249 -3.22 -10.55 -14.33
C VAL A 249 -2.73 -11.77 -15.11
N GLU A 250 -2.30 -12.79 -14.39
CA GLU A 250 -1.58 -13.93 -14.97
C GLU A 250 -2.35 -15.25 -14.78
N SER A 251 -2.34 -16.11 -15.80
CA SER A 251 -2.80 -17.49 -15.62
C SER A 251 -1.74 -18.30 -14.84
N PRO A 252 -2.11 -19.04 -13.79
CA PRO A 252 -1.18 -19.90 -13.05
C PRO A 252 -0.70 -21.10 -13.89
N LEU A 253 -1.39 -21.39 -15.00
CA LEU A 253 -1.02 -22.39 -16.00
C LEU A 253 -0.46 -21.65 -17.21
N ARG A 254 0.78 -21.14 -17.12
CA ARG A 254 1.50 -20.56 -18.25
C ARG A 254 1.85 -21.68 -19.25
N ASP A 255 1.00 -21.89 -20.25
CA ASP A 255 1.48 -22.26 -21.58
C ASP A 255 1.79 -20.94 -22.29
N ASP A 256 2.97 -20.83 -22.91
CA ASP A 256 3.50 -19.62 -23.59
C ASP A 256 2.61 -19.08 -24.75
N ALA A 257 1.40 -19.63 -24.92
CA ALA A 257 0.50 -19.40 -26.06
C ALA A 257 -0.79 -18.64 -25.72
N ASP A 258 -1.19 -18.49 -24.45
CA ASP A 258 -2.48 -17.88 -24.09
C ASP A 258 -2.29 -16.40 -23.67
N PRO A 259 -3.07 -15.47 -24.25
CA PRO A 259 -2.97 -14.06 -23.94
C PRO A 259 -3.29 -13.80 -22.46
N TYR A 260 -2.72 -12.70 -21.97
CA TYR A 260 -2.81 -12.16 -20.62
C TYR A 260 -4.21 -12.20 -19.99
N GLY A 261 -4.29 -12.04 -18.67
CA GLY A 261 -5.56 -12.09 -17.96
C GLY A 261 -6.61 -11.06 -18.40
N ARG A 262 -7.85 -11.31 -17.96
CA ARG A 262 -9.01 -10.46 -18.22
C ARG A 262 -9.31 -9.60 -17.00
N VAL A 263 -9.71 -8.37 -17.23
CA VAL A 263 -10.17 -7.44 -16.19
C VAL A 263 -11.63 -7.10 -16.43
N ALA A 264 -12.45 -7.29 -15.40
CA ALA A 264 -13.85 -6.90 -15.39
C ALA A 264 -14.13 -6.01 -14.19
N VAL A 265 -14.65 -4.81 -14.44
CA VAL A 265 -15.02 -3.84 -13.42
C VAL A 265 -16.49 -3.49 -13.60
N ASP A 266 -17.32 -3.84 -12.62
CA ASP A 266 -18.75 -3.47 -12.56
C ASP A 266 -19.02 -2.81 -11.21
N THR A 267 -19.06 -1.48 -11.23
CA THR A 267 -19.06 -0.64 -10.03
C THR A 267 -20.02 0.54 -10.25
N PRO A 268 -21.27 0.47 -9.74
CA PRO A 268 -22.33 1.40 -10.10
C PRO A 268 -22.10 2.82 -9.60
N VAL A 269 -21.24 3.00 -8.60
CA VAL A 269 -20.97 4.30 -7.96
C VAL A 269 -19.52 4.77 -8.17
N LEU A 270 -18.77 4.17 -9.09
CA LEU A 270 -17.38 4.52 -9.36
C LEU A 270 -17.29 5.93 -9.96
N GLU A 271 -16.60 6.83 -9.26
CA GLU A 271 -16.41 8.23 -9.65
C GLU A 271 -15.07 8.45 -10.35
N GLU A 272 -14.03 7.73 -9.93
CA GLU A 272 -12.66 7.88 -10.47
C GLU A 272 -12.03 6.52 -10.79
N LEU A 273 -11.51 6.40 -12.02
CA LEU A 273 -10.71 5.28 -12.49
C LEU A 273 -9.34 5.78 -12.95
N VAL A 274 -8.28 5.19 -12.40
CA VAL A 274 -6.90 5.40 -12.81
C VAL A 274 -6.29 4.06 -13.20
N VAL A 275 -5.85 3.94 -14.45
CA VAL A 275 -5.13 2.77 -14.97
C VAL A 275 -3.83 3.25 -15.61
N ILE A 276 -2.69 2.86 -15.04
CA ILE A 276 -1.37 3.30 -15.47
C ILE A 276 -0.44 2.09 -15.56
N GLY A 277 0.22 1.90 -16.70
CA GLY A 277 1.29 0.93 -16.88
C GLY A 277 2.65 1.61 -17.00
N THR A 278 3.71 0.81 -17.02
CA THR A 278 5.06 1.28 -17.35
C THR A 278 5.37 1.04 -18.82
N THR A 279 5.84 2.11 -19.47
CA THR A 279 6.21 2.10 -20.89
C THR A 279 7.27 1.04 -21.18
N GLY A 280 7.02 0.18 -22.17
CA GLY A 280 8.00 -0.81 -22.64
C GLY A 280 8.02 -2.13 -21.87
N PHE A 281 7.19 -2.30 -20.84
CA PHE A 281 6.99 -3.59 -20.18
C PHE A 281 5.74 -4.32 -20.69
N VAL A 282 5.91 -5.62 -20.98
CA VAL A 282 4.97 -6.51 -21.67
C VAL A 282 3.92 -7.03 -20.67
N VAL A 283 3.07 -6.14 -20.15
CA VAL A 283 1.97 -6.52 -19.27
C VAL A 283 0.70 -6.00 -19.89
N GLU A 284 0.01 -6.87 -20.62
CA GLU A 284 -1.16 -6.49 -21.38
C GLU A 284 -2.39 -7.19 -20.80
N PHE A 285 -3.59 -6.83 -21.25
CA PHE A 285 -4.80 -7.60 -20.93
C PHE A 285 -5.38 -8.21 -22.20
N GLU A 286 -5.88 -9.46 -22.11
CA GLU A 286 -6.71 -10.01 -23.20
C GLU A 286 -7.96 -9.14 -23.38
N SER A 287 -8.55 -8.69 -22.27
CA SER A 287 -9.67 -7.75 -22.32
C SER A 287 -9.80 -6.93 -21.06
N PHE A 288 -10.29 -5.70 -21.21
CA PHE A 288 -10.69 -4.81 -20.13
C PHE A 288 -12.15 -4.39 -20.34
N THR A 289 -13.00 -4.70 -19.37
CA THR A 289 -14.42 -4.32 -19.39
C THR A 289 -14.74 -3.44 -18.20
N LEU A 290 -15.40 -2.32 -18.45
CA LEU A 290 -15.78 -1.33 -17.45
C LEU A 290 -17.26 -0.99 -17.57
N ARG A 291 -17.98 -1.11 -16.47
CA ARG A 291 -19.33 -0.58 -16.29
C ARG A 291 -19.34 0.34 -15.06
N ALA A 292 -19.40 1.63 -15.32
CA ALA A 292 -19.30 2.70 -14.32
C ALA A 292 -20.18 3.89 -14.72
N PRO A 293 -21.50 3.82 -14.48
CA PRO A 293 -22.49 4.77 -15.02
C PRO A 293 -22.40 6.19 -14.43
N VAL A 294 -21.61 6.40 -13.39
CA VAL A 294 -21.40 7.72 -12.76
C VAL A 294 -19.94 8.16 -12.81
N LEU A 295 -19.12 7.52 -13.66
CA LEU A 295 -17.69 7.81 -13.78
C LEU A 295 -17.48 9.26 -14.21
N ARG A 296 -16.74 10.03 -13.40
CA ARG A 296 -16.43 11.45 -13.64
C ARG A 296 -15.03 11.64 -14.18
N ARG A 297 -14.06 10.88 -13.65
CA ARG A 297 -12.65 11.00 -13.97
C ARG A 297 -12.07 9.69 -14.49
N LEU A 298 -11.47 9.74 -15.68
CA LEU A 298 -10.78 8.60 -16.29
C LEU A 298 -9.33 8.97 -16.64
N ILE A 299 -8.38 8.30 -15.99
CA ILE A 299 -6.97 8.36 -16.36
C ILE A 299 -6.55 7.00 -16.89
N TRP A 300 -6.04 6.99 -18.11
CA TRP A 300 -5.49 5.81 -18.75
C TRP A 300 -4.11 6.14 -19.32
N GLY A 301 -3.07 5.43 -18.91
CA GLY A 301 -1.70 5.66 -19.36
C GLY A 301 -0.99 4.35 -19.59
N GLU A 302 -0.33 4.17 -20.74
CA GLU A 302 0.67 3.11 -20.98
C GLU A 302 0.24 1.66 -20.68
N GLN A 303 -1.07 1.41 -20.53
CA GLN A 303 -1.63 0.08 -20.30
C GLN A 303 -2.33 -0.42 -21.56
N TYR A 304 -1.87 -1.54 -22.12
CA TYR A 304 -2.50 -2.12 -23.31
C TYR A 304 -3.55 -3.18 -22.94
N ALA A 305 -4.64 -3.21 -23.69
CA ALA A 305 -5.63 -4.28 -23.69
C ALA A 305 -6.14 -4.55 -25.12
N GLU A 306 -6.18 -5.81 -25.55
CA GLU A 306 -6.58 -6.13 -26.93
C GLU A 306 -8.02 -5.70 -27.22
N ARG A 307 -8.88 -5.90 -26.24
CA ARG A 307 -10.30 -5.53 -26.29
C ARG A 307 -10.63 -4.65 -25.10
N VAL A 308 -11.17 -3.47 -25.38
CA VAL A 308 -11.65 -2.56 -24.35
C VAL A 308 -13.11 -2.26 -24.59
N VAL A 309 -13.93 -2.51 -23.57
CA VAL A 309 -15.35 -2.18 -23.56
C VAL A 309 -15.61 -1.27 -22.37
N ILE A 310 -16.06 -0.05 -22.64
CA ILE A 310 -16.40 0.94 -21.62
C ILE A 310 -17.89 1.25 -21.74
N ASP A 311 -18.59 1.20 -20.61
CA ASP A 311 -19.96 1.64 -20.44
C ASP A 311 -20.01 2.65 -19.28
N VAL A 312 -20.12 3.93 -19.63
CA VAL A 312 -20.26 5.03 -18.67
C VAL A 312 -21.72 5.43 -18.45
N GLY A 313 -22.67 4.60 -18.89
CA GLY A 313 -24.10 4.86 -18.76
C GLY A 313 -24.55 6.02 -19.64
N MET A 314 -24.51 7.24 -19.11
CA MET A 314 -24.99 8.43 -19.81
C MET A 314 -23.86 9.17 -20.54
N PRO A 315 -24.12 9.71 -21.74
CA PRO A 315 -23.21 10.61 -22.44
C PRO A 315 -22.81 11.79 -21.54
N GLY A 316 -21.53 12.13 -21.52
CA GLY A 316 -21.02 13.24 -20.73
C GLY A 316 -20.85 12.95 -19.23
N SER A 317 -21.02 11.71 -18.77
CA SER A 317 -20.68 11.31 -17.39
C SER A 317 -19.22 11.64 -17.07
N VAL A 318 -18.31 11.28 -17.97
CA VAL A 318 -16.88 11.58 -17.84
C VAL A 318 -16.67 13.05 -18.15
N THR A 319 -16.15 13.81 -17.20
CA THR A 319 -15.95 15.27 -17.30
C THR A 319 -14.48 15.66 -17.35
N GLU A 320 -13.60 14.77 -16.86
CA GLU A 320 -12.18 15.02 -16.79
C GLU A 320 -11.37 13.75 -17.00
N GLY A 321 -10.10 13.93 -17.36
CA GLY A 321 -9.21 12.81 -17.58
C GLY A 321 -8.33 12.93 -18.81
N LYS A 322 -7.57 11.87 -19.03
CA LYS A 322 -6.51 11.77 -20.04
C LYS A 322 -6.36 10.31 -20.43
N ILE A 323 -6.22 10.07 -21.73
CA ILE A 323 -5.74 8.80 -22.27
C ILE A 323 -4.39 9.06 -22.93
N GLU A 324 -3.37 8.29 -22.58
CA GLU A 324 -2.01 8.47 -23.07
C GLU A 324 -1.30 7.15 -23.35
N PHE A 325 -0.54 7.15 -24.44
CA PHE A 325 0.33 6.05 -24.84
C PHE A 325 1.63 6.59 -25.44
N MET A 326 2.72 5.89 -25.18
CA MET A 326 4.05 6.13 -25.72
C MET A 326 4.57 4.86 -26.39
N SER A 327 5.17 5.02 -27.56
CA SER A 327 5.77 3.96 -28.36
C SER A 327 7.23 4.31 -28.60
N ASN A 328 8.14 3.53 -28.01
CA ASN A 328 9.57 3.86 -27.98
C ASN A 328 10.38 3.15 -29.07
N GLY A 329 9.89 3.14 -30.32
CA GLY A 329 10.66 2.90 -31.57
C GLY A 329 11.67 1.74 -31.74
N GLU A 330 12.04 0.95 -30.72
CA GLU A 330 13.13 -0.02 -30.82
C GLU A 330 12.69 -1.36 -31.40
N LEU A 331 13.65 -1.98 -32.06
CA LEU A 331 13.56 -3.07 -33.02
C LEU A 331 13.79 -4.47 -32.42
N ASP A 332 13.97 -4.60 -31.10
CA ASP A 332 14.37 -5.89 -30.51
C ASP A 332 13.23 -6.64 -29.81
N GLU A 333 13.32 -7.97 -29.91
CA GLU A 333 12.27 -9.00 -29.98
C GLU A 333 11.25 -9.10 -28.82
N MET A 334 11.28 -8.20 -27.83
CA MET A 334 10.31 -8.11 -26.74
C MET A 334 9.18 -7.13 -27.09
N SER A 335 8.37 -7.54 -28.07
CA SER A 335 6.98 -7.08 -28.35
C SER A 335 6.59 -5.65 -27.93
N ARG A 336 7.23 -4.63 -28.51
CA ARG A 336 6.76 -3.24 -28.40
C ARG A 336 5.65 -2.98 -29.43
N ARG A 337 4.43 -2.67 -28.97
CA ARG A 337 3.28 -2.44 -29.85
C ARG A 337 3.46 -1.14 -30.65
N GLU A 338 3.34 -1.27 -31.97
CA GLU A 338 3.25 -0.12 -32.85
C GLU A 338 2.11 0.83 -32.45
N ILE A 339 2.30 2.13 -32.69
CA ILE A 339 1.32 3.18 -32.38
C ILE A 339 -0.08 2.90 -32.95
N LYS A 340 -0.19 2.12 -34.04
CA LYS A 340 -1.47 1.72 -34.65
C LYS A 340 -2.37 0.96 -33.66
N TYR A 341 -1.79 0.14 -32.78
CA TYR A 341 -2.52 -0.62 -31.78
C TYR A 341 -3.07 0.29 -30.67
N TYR A 342 -2.26 1.22 -30.18
CA TYR A 342 -2.70 2.24 -29.22
C TYR A 342 -3.78 3.15 -29.79
N ARG A 343 -3.67 3.53 -31.07
CA ARG A 343 -4.76 4.25 -31.77
C ARG A 343 -6.05 3.43 -31.81
N ALA A 344 -5.96 2.14 -32.12
CA ALA A 344 -7.13 1.27 -32.15
C ALA A 344 -7.79 1.14 -30.77
N GLN A 345 -7.01 0.94 -29.71
CA GLN A 345 -7.51 0.88 -28.33
C GLN A 345 -8.14 2.21 -27.90
N LEU A 346 -7.48 3.35 -28.17
CA LEU A 346 -8.04 4.67 -27.93
C LEU A 346 -9.43 4.82 -28.59
N MET A 347 -9.58 4.39 -29.85
CA MET A 347 -10.88 4.44 -30.53
C MET A 347 -11.92 3.50 -29.90
N GLN A 348 -11.52 2.34 -29.37
CA GLN A 348 -12.41 1.45 -28.60
C GLN A 348 -12.90 2.14 -27.32
N MET A 349 -11.99 2.77 -26.57
CA MET A 349 -12.33 3.50 -25.35
C MET A 349 -13.28 4.67 -25.61
N LEU A 350 -12.98 5.48 -26.63
CA LEU A 350 -13.79 6.64 -26.99
C LEU A 350 -15.21 6.27 -27.43
N ARG A 351 -15.43 5.08 -28.02
CA ARG A 351 -16.78 4.56 -28.31
C ARG A 351 -17.63 4.38 -27.06
N GLY A 352 -17.02 3.93 -25.97
CA GLY A 352 -17.71 3.76 -24.70
C GLY A 352 -17.95 5.07 -23.97
N ILE A 353 -17.03 6.02 -24.09
CA ILE A 353 -17.12 7.35 -23.44
C ILE A 353 -18.10 8.27 -24.17
N LEU A 354 -18.22 8.14 -25.49
CA LEU A 354 -19.10 8.93 -26.36
C LEU A 354 -20.18 8.04 -27.01
N PRO A 355 -21.12 7.47 -26.23
CA PRO A 355 -22.08 6.49 -26.74
C PRO A 355 -23.04 7.07 -27.81
N ASP A 356 -23.25 8.40 -27.82
CA ASP A 356 -24.11 9.08 -28.80
C ASP A 356 -23.44 9.32 -30.16
N VAL A 357 -22.11 9.18 -30.24
CA VAL A 357 -21.37 9.43 -31.48
C VAL A 357 -21.29 8.13 -32.29
N PRO A 358 -21.74 8.10 -33.55
CA PRO A 358 -21.63 6.90 -34.36
C PRO A 358 -20.14 6.53 -34.56
N PRO A 359 -19.78 5.23 -34.58
CA PRO A 359 -18.38 4.80 -34.64
C PRO A 359 -17.55 5.39 -35.78
N SER A 360 -18.20 5.75 -36.90
CA SER A 360 -17.56 6.38 -38.06
C SER A 360 -17.12 7.83 -37.84
N ARG A 361 -17.70 8.54 -36.87
CA ARG A 361 -17.44 9.97 -36.61
C ARG A 361 -16.55 10.24 -35.39
N ILE A 362 -16.27 9.22 -34.58
CA ILE A 362 -15.49 9.36 -33.34
C ILE A 362 -14.11 9.96 -33.60
N ALA A 363 -13.42 9.50 -34.65
CA ALA A 363 -12.10 10.03 -35.00
C ALA A 363 -12.15 11.52 -35.36
N ASP A 364 -13.20 11.99 -36.02
CA ASP A 364 -13.37 13.41 -36.36
C ASP A 364 -13.66 14.26 -35.13
N VAL A 365 -14.50 13.76 -34.21
CA VAL A 365 -14.81 14.42 -32.94
C VAL A 365 -13.59 14.47 -32.02
N ALA A 366 -12.78 13.41 -32.00
CA ALA A 366 -11.61 13.32 -31.13
C ALA A 366 -10.40 14.12 -31.62
N ARG A 367 -10.30 14.37 -32.95
CA ARG A 367 -9.15 15.03 -33.59
C ARG A 367 -8.69 16.33 -32.92
N PRO A 368 -9.56 17.27 -32.50
CA PRO A 368 -9.14 18.51 -31.85
C PRO A 368 -8.53 18.30 -30.45
N SER A 369 -8.90 17.22 -29.78
CA SER A 369 -8.47 16.88 -28.41
C SER A 369 -7.31 15.88 -28.37
N MET A 370 -6.94 15.34 -29.53
CA MET A 370 -5.83 14.41 -29.70
C MET A 370 -4.56 15.15 -30.13
N LYS A 371 -3.44 14.82 -29.51
CA LYS A 371 -2.11 15.28 -29.90
C LYS A 371 -1.24 14.08 -30.16
N VAL A 372 -0.58 14.07 -31.32
CA VAL A 372 0.48 13.13 -31.64
C VAL A 372 1.79 13.91 -31.63
N ARG A 373 2.75 13.47 -30.84
CA ARG A 373 4.10 14.05 -30.77
C ARG A 373 5.10 13.00 -31.15
N THR A 374 6.08 13.38 -31.96
CA THR A 374 7.24 12.54 -32.26
C THR A 374 8.45 13.23 -31.68
N THR A 375 9.12 12.57 -30.76
CA THR A 375 10.35 13.01 -30.10
C THR A 375 11.47 12.02 -30.40
N THR A 376 12.71 12.45 -30.26
CA THR A 376 13.88 11.55 -30.33
C THR A 376 14.52 11.55 -28.97
N VAL A 377 14.63 10.37 -28.35
CA VAL A 377 15.32 10.19 -27.08
C VAL A 377 16.62 9.46 -27.34
N VAL A 378 17.69 9.87 -26.65
CA VAL A 378 18.97 9.16 -26.70
C VAL A 378 18.92 8.10 -25.61
N ASP A 379 19.02 6.85 -26.01
CA ASP A 379 19.14 5.72 -25.08
C ASP A 379 20.39 5.89 -24.21
N GLU A 380 20.24 5.83 -22.89
CA GLU A 380 21.36 6.10 -21.97
C GLU A 380 22.43 5.00 -22.01
N ASP A 381 22.05 3.76 -22.36
CA ASP A 381 22.93 2.60 -22.35
C ASP A 381 23.69 2.40 -23.67
N THR A 382 23.03 2.64 -24.81
CA THR A 382 23.56 2.42 -26.17
C THR A 382 23.99 3.73 -26.85
N GLY A 383 23.48 4.88 -26.42
CA GLY A 383 23.70 6.17 -27.06
C GLY A 383 22.97 6.34 -28.39
N GLU A 384 22.08 5.40 -28.77
CA GLU A 384 21.31 5.47 -30.00
C GLU A 384 20.12 6.42 -29.89
N THR A 385 19.76 7.10 -30.98
CA THR A 385 18.57 7.96 -31.03
C THR A 385 17.33 7.15 -31.38
N ILE A 386 16.45 6.96 -30.40
CA ILE A 386 15.19 6.24 -30.55
C ILE A 386 14.07 7.23 -30.90
N PRO A 387 13.31 7.01 -31.99
CA PRO A 387 12.09 7.77 -32.25
C PRO A 387 10.98 7.33 -31.29
N GLU A 388 10.54 8.23 -30.43
CA GLU A 388 9.37 8.05 -29.58
C GLU A 388 8.15 8.71 -30.20
N GLU A 389 7.05 7.97 -30.35
CA GLU A 389 5.75 8.52 -30.71
C GLU A 389 4.81 8.47 -29.52
N ARG A 390 4.27 9.63 -29.13
CA ARG A 390 3.31 9.79 -28.03
C ARG A 390 1.97 10.24 -28.55
N ILE A 391 0.92 9.54 -28.13
CA ILE A 391 -0.48 9.94 -28.38
C ILE A 391 -1.13 10.27 -27.05
N THR A 392 -1.69 11.48 -26.99
CA THR A 392 -2.45 11.94 -25.83
C THR A 392 -3.83 12.41 -26.27
N CYS A 393 -4.88 12.01 -25.57
CA CYS A 393 -6.23 12.52 -25.72
C CYS A 393 -6.67 13.19 -24.40
N ASN A 394 -7.03 14.48 -24.46
CA ASN A 394 -7.54 15.20 -23.29
C ASN A 394 -9.07 15.09 -23.24
N LEU A 395 -9.60 14.37 -22.25
CA LEU A 395 -11.03 14.09 -22.15
C LEU A 395 -11.82 15.34 -21.75
N ARG A 396 -11.24 16.24 -20.95
CA ARG A 396 -11.89 17.51 -20.59
C ARG A 396 -12.17 18.37 -21.81
N HIS A 397 -11.17 18.51 -22.69
CA HIS A 397 -11.32 19.26 -23.93
C HIS A 397 -12.32 18.58 -24.88
N LEU A 398 -12.25 17.25 -25.01
CA LEU A 398 -13.16 16.44 -25.83
C LEU A 398 -14.62 16.65 -25.44
N ILE A 399 -14.94 16.53 -24.16
CA ILE A 399 -16.31 16.65 -23.66
C ILE A 399 -16.81 18.10 -23.79
N SER A 400 -15.96 19.08 -23.48
CA SER A 400 -16.32 20.51 -23.64
C SER A 400 -16.58 20.95 -25.08
N SER A 401 -16.06 20.21 -26.06
CA SER A 401 -16.29 20.47 -27.49
C SER A 401 -17.50 19.74 -28.06
N HIS A 402 -18.10 18.84 -27.29
CA HIS A 402 -19.15 17.94 -27.73
C HIS A 402 -20.50 18.15 -27.03
N VAL A 403 -20.48 18.74 -25.83
CA VAL A 403 -21.63 19.38 -25.15
C VAL A 403 -21.77 20.80 -25.67
#